data_AF-A0A077WRD8-F1
#
_entry.id   AF-A0A077WRD8-F1
#
_cell.length_a   1.000
_cell.length_b   1.000
_cell.length_c   1.000
_cell.angle_alpha   90.00
_cell.angle_beta   90.00
_cell.angle_gamma   90.00
#
_symmetry.space_group_name_H-M   'P 1'
#
loop_
_entity.id
_entity.type
_entity.pdbx_description
1 polymer ?
#
loop_
_entity_poly.entity_id
_entity_poly.type
_entity_poly.pdbx_seq_one_letter_code
_entity_poly.pdbx_strand_id
1 'polypeptide(L)'
;MTIMTTSLLVHCILAVFLALVVTATSSKDTNTSTTSHGHGEKALTGRFIHVTDFHLDEDYKEGSSDKELCHRGKGDAGVYGAVKTDCDSSPELIRMTFDFIRNKIGNVDFVIYTGDSARHDRDDDFPRTKKQVVSAQEAIVKHFTDTFDTDKIKVLPVIGNNDVIDHNECGANDDDYKVIENIWKPLGLNTTEDFKYGGYLVEDVIPGKIRTIHTNTLLFYKDNDAIKDDCDKEGSVGANHIKWIKQILDDSRKLGYSVYILAHIPPTSKKDKPYYTSACTEEYFTLLGEYEDVIAAHFAGHYNNDILSAMVKKHGKYEQVSALAKKKKKKQLKKMDLEHSNFITPLFNTPSVIPTFNPSIRVFEYDIEGKDYPIGTIRDWWQYYLDLQGTDNGRSKDVEYELEYQASKLFNVDHFDGAGIQKVFERMKEDEDLHEEYIEHATVSTSKGKEKHKKKHKDDDEDDDDDDDDEDEEDEDEDDDDED
;
A
#
# COMPACT_ATOMS: atom_id res chain seq x y z
N MET A 1 20.39 -66.87 9.92
CA MET A 1 19.96 -67.71 11.05
C MET A 1 20.85 -67.32 12.23
N THR A 2 20.34 -66.55 13.20
CA THR A 2 19.84 -67.02 14.53
C THR A 2 20.95 -67.66 15.37
N ILE A 3 21.24 -67.28 16.64
CA ILE A 3 20.44 -66.71 17.75
C ILE A 3 21.36 -65.80 18.62
N MET A 4 20.96 -64.60 19.10
CA MET A 4 20.44 -64.25 20.46
C MET A 4 21.28 -64.77 21.67
N THR A 5 21.44 -64.16 22.87
CA THR A 5 21.19 -62.84 23.55
C THR A 5 22.13 -62.84 24.82
N THR A 6 22.13 -62.04 25.91
CA THR A 6 21.32 -60.96 26.57
C THR A 6 22.27 -60.30 27.62
N SER A 7 22.39 -58.98 27.82
CA SER A 7 21.53 -57.99 28.53
C SER A 7 21.79 -57.81 30.06
N LEU A 8 22.20 -56.59 30.47
CA LEU A 8 21.84 -55.85 31.73
C LEU A 8 22.33 -56.37 33.13
N LEU A 9 22.45 -55.60 34.25
CA LEU A 9 22.31 -54.15 34.62
C LEU A 9 22.99 -53.86 36.01
N VAL A 10 23.25 -52.57 36.36
CA VAL A 10 23.56 -51.95 37.71
C VAL A 10 24.80 -52.46 38.52
N HIS A 11 25.50 -51.69 39.37
CA HIS A 11 25.16 -50.53 40.25
C HIS A 11 26.28 -49.45 40.34
N CYS A 12 26.04 -48.37 41.13
CA CYS A 12 26.82 -47.12 41.16
C CYS A 12 27.68 -46.90 42.45
N ILE A 13 28.25 -45.68 42.55
CA ILE A 13 28.78 -44.97 43.76
C ILE A 13 30.23 -45.30 44.20
N LEU A 14 31.18 -44.39 43.90
CA LEU A 14 31.70 -43.41 44.87
C LEU A 14 32.55 -42.31 44.19
N ALA A 15 32.82 -41.21 44.89
CA ALA A 15 33.49 -40.01 44.35
C ALA A 15 34.83 -39.70 45.06
N VAL A 16 35.73 -38.99 44.36
CA VAL A 16 36.91 -38.32 44.95
C VAL A 16 37.05 -36.93 44.32
N PHE A 17 37.22 -35.91 45.15
CA PHE A 17 37.55 -34.54 44.72
C PHE A 17 39.04 -34.38 44.44
N LEU A 18 39.40 -33.55 43.46
CA LEU A 18 40.51 -32.62 43.64
C LEU A 18 40.29 -31.36 42.78
N ALA A 19 40.51 -30.19 43.39
CA ALA A 19 40.50 -28.90 42.70
C ALA A 19 41.93 -28.35 42.63
N LEU A 20 42.28 -27.71 41.52
CA LEU A 20 43.54 -26.98 41.37
C LEU A 20 43.34 -25.82 40.40
N VAL A 21 43.62 -24.59 40.88
CA VAL A 21 43.48 -23.35 40.11
C VAL A 21 44.84 -22.93 39.59
N VAL A 22 44.94 -22.69 38.28
CA VAL A 22 46.05 -21.93 37.68
C VAL A 22 45.50 -21.03 36.58
N THR A 23 45.81 -19.74 36.66
CA THR A 23 45.61 -18.75 35.60
C THR A 23 46.95 -18.10 35.27
N ALA A 24 47.36 -18.05 33.99
CA ALA A 24 48.24 -17.02 33.41
C ALA A 24 48.62 -17.28 31.92
N THR A 25 48.04 -16.47 31.03
CA THR A 25 48.70 -15.74 29.92
C THR A 25 49.57 -16.43 28.84
N SER A 26 49.22 -16.07 27.59
CA SER A 26 50.11 -15.69 26.46
C SER A 26 50.47 -16.72 25.36
N SER A 27 49.70 -16.63 24.27
CA SER A 27 50.14 -16.64 22.85
C SER A 27 51.23 -17.62 22.36
N LYS A 28 50.88 -18.49 21.40
CA LYS A 28 51.19 -18.23 19.96
C LYS A 28 50.53 -19.21 18.98
N ASP A 29 50.02 -18.63 17.89
CA ASP A 29 50.10 -19.08 16.50
C ASP A 29 49.78 -20.56 16.14
N THR A 30 48.52 -20.84 15.87
CA THR A 30 48.12 -21.84 14.84
C THR A 30 47.09 -21.22 13.91
N ASN A 31 47.41 -21.15 12.61
CA ASN A 31 46.54 -20.57 11.59
C ASN A 31 45.29 -21.43 11.35
N THR A 32 44.11 -20.89 11.63
CA THR A 32 42.85 -21.31 11.02
C THR A 32 42.29 -20.15 10.22
N SER A 33 42.18 -20.31 8.90
CA SER A 33 41.70 -19.26 8.00
C SER A 33 40.17 -19.12 8.08
N THR A 34 39.67 -18.45 9.12
CA THR A 34 38.29 -17.95 9.14
C THR A 34 38.17 -16.80 8.15
N THR A 35 37.69 -17.10 6.94
CA THR A 35 37.34 -16.12 5.92
C THR A 35 36.11 -15.33 6.37
N SER A 36 36.35 -14.24 7.09
CA SER A 36 35.31 -13.34 7.61
C SER A 36 34.55 -12.67 6.46
N HIS A 37 33.49 -13.32 5.99
CA HIS A 37 32.48 -12.74 5.10
C HIS A 37 31.55 -11.82 5.91
N GLY A 38 32.16 -10.88 6.65
CA GLY A 38 31.48 -9.76 7.23
C GLY A 38 31.17 -8.75 6.13
N HIS A 39 30.16 -9.04 5.32
CA HIS A 39 29.40 -7.94 4.73
C HIS A 39 28.84 -7.14 5.90
N GLY A 40 29.34 -5.91 6.08
CA GLY A 40 28.78 -5.00 7.07
C GLY A 40 27.38 -4.63 6.62
N GLU A 41 26.38 -5.21 7.28
CA GLU A 41 24.97 -4.89 7.05
C GLU A 41 24.79 -3.37 7.20
N LYS A 42 24.12 -2.75 6.21
CA LYS A 42 23.75 -1.35 6.28
C LYS A 42 22.89 -1.16 7.53
N ALA A 43 23.30 -0.29 8.44
CA ALA A 43 22.46 0.07 9.58
C ALA A 43 21.12 0.61 9.05
N LEU A 44 20.01 0.06 9.57
CA LEU A 44 18.67 0.46 9.16
C LEU A 44 18.48 1.97 9.39
N THR A 45 17.88 2.62 8.42
CA THR A 45 17.48 4.04 8.50
C THR A 45 16.17 4.23 9.23
N GLY A 46 15.39 3.15 9.40
CA GLY A 46 14.04 3.20 9.96
C GLY A 46 13.03 3.83 9.00
N ARG A 47 13.31 3.82 7.69
CA ARG A 47 12.47 4.50 6.68
C ARG A 47 12.27 3.68 5.40
N PHE A 48 11.11 3.86 4.78
CA PHE A 48 10.76 3.27 3.49
C PHE A 48 9.97 4.25 2.62
N ILE A 49 9.98 4.03 1.30
CA ILE A 49 9.11 4.73 0.35
C ILE A 49 7.84 3.92 0.15
N HIS A 50 6.70 4.60 0.01
CA HIS A 50 5.50 4.05 -0.60
C HIS A 50 5.16 4.92 -1.82
N VAL A 51 5.08 4.26 -2.97
CA VAL A 51 4.64 4.85 -4.25
C VAL A 51 3.64 3.89 -4.90
N THR A 52 2.72 4.40 -5.71
CA THR A 52 1.61 3.63 -6.25
C THR A 52 1.05 4.30 -7.50
N ASP A 53 0.32 3.54 -8.31
CA ASP A 53 -0.56 4.07 -9.35
C ASP A 53 0.21 5.02 -10.28
N PHE A 54 1.18 4.43 -10.97
CA PHE A 54 1.97 5.14 -11.96
C PHE A 54 1.17 5.44 -13.21
N HIS A 55 0.31 4.51 -13.66
CA HIS A 55 -0.53 4.66 -14.85
C HIS A 55 0.25 5.25 -16.04
N LEU A 56 1.35 4.61 -16.43
CA LEU A 56 2.18 5.09 -17.54
C LEU A 56 1.43 4.94 -18.87
N ASP A 57 1.15 6.06 -19.50
CA ASP A 57 0.76 6.12 -20.91
C ASP A 57 2.01 6.30 -21.79
N GLU A 58 2.47 5.22 -22.41
CA GLU A 58 3.56 5.24 -23.39
C GLU A 58 3.22 6.05 -24.65
N ASP A 59 1.94 6.31 -24.92
CA ASP A 59 1.45 7.06 -26.07
C ASP A 59 1.19 8.55 -25.77
N TYR A 60 1.44 9.05 -24.55
CA TYR A 60 1.14 10.42 -24.11
C TYR A 60 1.81 11.51 -24.99
N LYS A 61 1.12 12.64 -25.22
CA LYS A 61 1.62 13.75 -26.07
C LYS A 61 1.39 15.13 -25.44
N GLU A 62 2.45 15.92 -25.24
CA GLU A 62 2.35 17.34 -24.87
C GLU A 62 1.48 18.12 -25.90
N GLY A 63 0.53 18.92 -25.43
CA GLY A 63 -0.39 19.71 -26.27
C GLY A 63 -1.53 18.92 -26.94
N SER A 64 -1.77 17.68 -26.50
CA SER A 64 -2.95 16.86 -26.82
C SER A 64 -4.23 17.35 -26.13
N SER A 65 -5.36 16.74 -26.47
CA SER A 65 -6.66 16.98 -25.83
C SER A 65 -6.81 16.12 -24.57
N ASP A 66 -7.24 16.74 -23.47
CA ASP A 66 -7.72 16.07 -22.27
C ASP A 66 -8.91 15.15 -22.58
N LYS A 67 -9.84 15.65 -23.41
CA LYS A 67 -11.01 14.89 -23.91
C LYS A 67 -10.69 13.79 -24.92
N GLU A 68 -9.42 13.59 -25.24
CA GLU A 68 -8.94 12.43 -25.99
C GLU A 68 -7.77 11.76 -25.24
N LEU A 69 -7.90 11.69 -23.90
CA LEU A 69 -7.04 10.97 -22.94
C LEU A 69 -5.55 11.28 -23.08
N CYS A 70 -5.24 12.50 -23.50
CA CYS A 70 -3.90 13.08 -23.55
C CYS A 70 -2.88 12.41 -24.50
N HIS A 71 -3.32 11.46 -25.33
CA HIS A 71 -2.54 10.89 -26.44
C HIS A 71 -3.08 11.21 -27.85
N ARG A 72 -4.21 11.91 -27.98
CA ARG A 72 -4.79 12.32 -29.29
C ARG A 72 -5.26 13.78 -29.30
N GLY A 73 -5.89 14.20 -30.40
CA GLY A 73 -6.44 15.56 -30.54
C GLY A 73 -5.41 16.68 -30.49
N LYS A 74 -5.88 17.84 -30.01
CA LYS A 74 -5.05 19.00 -29.65
C LYS A 74 -5.75 19.81 -28.55
N GLY A 75 -5.01 20.14 -27.50
CA GLY A 75 -5.49 20.90 -26.35
C GLY A 75 -4.34 21.46 -25.52
N ASP A 76 -4.47 21.37 -24.20
CA ASP A 76 -3.62 22.03 -23.21
C ASP A 76 -2.86 21.04 -22.28
N ALA A 77 -2.80 19.76 -22.65
CA ALA A 77 -2.01 18.75 -21.94
C ALA A 77 -0.54 19.18 -21.76
N GLY A 78 -0.01 19.00 -20.55
CA GLY A 78 1.30 19.50 -20.16
C GLY A 78 2.47 18.58 -20.52
N VAL A 79 3.66 18.87 -19.97
CA VAL A 79 4.84 18.00 -20.11
C VAL A 79 4.74 16.79 -19.18
N TYR A 80 4.17 16.99 -17.99
CA TYR A 80 4.12 16.01 -16.89
C TYR A 80 2.71 15.50 -16.58
N GLY A 81 1.75 15.65 -17.50
CA GLY A 81 0.33 15.32 -17.26
C GLY A 81 -0.59 16.54 -17.41
N ALA A 82 -1.86 16.40 -17.04
CA ALA A 82 -2.76 17.53 -16.78
C ALA A 82 -3.68 17.21 -15.59
N VAL A 83 -3.70 18.09 -14.59
CA VAL A 83 -4.32 17.77 -13.31
C VAL A 83 -5.83 18.02 -13.29
N LYS A 84 -6.59 17.10 -12.68
CA LYS A 84 -8.06 17.01 -12.75
C LYS A 84 -8.56 16.81 -14.18
N THR A 85 -7.95 15.86 -14.87
CA THR A 85 -8.38 15.36 -16.18
C THR A 85 -8.15 13.86 -16.22
N ASP A 86 -8.66 13.23 -17.27
CA ASP A 86 -8.43 11.81 -17.57
C ASP A 86 -7.12 11.54 -18.32
N CYS A 87 -6.15 12.46 -18.23
CA CYS A 87 -4.76 12.14 -18.51
C CYS A 87 -4.25 11.04 -17.57
N ASP A 88 -3.71 9.99 -18.15
CA ASP A 88 -2.75 9.11 -17.49
C ASP A 88 -1.33 9.77 -17.47
N SER A 89 -0.35 9.14 -16.80
CA SER A 89 0.98 9.73 -16.59
C SER A 89 1.83 9.76 -17.84
N SER A 90 2.44 10.92 -18.12
CA SER A 90 3.44 11.03 -19.18
C SER A 90 4.76 10.30 -18.82
N PRO A 91 5.53 9.80 -19.81
CA PRO A 91 6.85 9.20 -19.56
C PRO A 91 7.83 10.16 -18.86
N GLU A 92 7.69 11.47 -19.10
CA GLU A 92 8.52 12.49 -18.46
C GLU A 92 8.14 12.72 -16.99
N LEU A 93 6.88 12.51 -16.59
CA LEU A 93 6.48 12.50 -15.19
C LEU A 93 7.13 11.30 -14.48
N ILE A 94 6.99 10.08 -15.03
CA ILE A 94 7.62 8.88 -14.46
C ILE A 94 9.13 9.09 -14.28
N ARG A 95 9.82 9.64 -15.30
CA ARG A 95 11.24 9.98 -15.20
C ARG A 95 11.52 10.98 -14.08
N MET A 96 10.75 12.07 -13.97
CA MET A 96 10.90 13.07 -12.91
C MET A 96 10.70 12.47 -11.51
N THR A 97 9.68 11.64 -11.32
CA THR A 97 9.38 10.92 -10.07
C THR A 97 10.56 10.07 -9.62
N PHE A 98 11.12 9.25 -10.52
CA PHE A 98 12.28 8.42 -10.22
C PHE A 98 13.59 9.21 -10.07
N ASP A 99 13.76 10.32 -10.79
CA ASP A 99 14.89 11.24 -10.58
C ASP A 99 14.81 11.93 -9.20
N PHE A 100 13.62 12.31 -8.72
CA PHE A 100 13.46 12.83 -7.35
C PHE A 100 13.76 11.75 -6.30
N ILE A 101 13.19 10.55 -6.46
CA ILE A 101 13.44 9.39 -5.59
C ILE A 101 14.95 9.17 -5.43
N ARG A 102 15.66 9.04 -6.56
CA ARG A 102 17.11 8.83 -6.65
C ARG A 102 17.92 9.92 -5.95
N ASN A 103 17.59 11.18 -6.21
CA ASN A 103 18.46 12.32 -5.85
C ASN A 103 18.14 12.95 -4.49
N LYS A 104 16.93 12.78 -3.94
CA LYS A 104 16.47 13.49 -2.73
C LYS A 104 16.12 12.58 -1.54
N ILE A 105 15.55 11.39 -1.76
CA ILE A 105 14.99 10.55 -0.67
C ILE A 105 15.54 9.12 -0.57
N GLY A 106 16.20 8.59 -1.62
CA GLY A 106 16.57 7.17 -1.78
C GLY A 106 17.49 6.51 -0.75
N ASN A 107 17.86 7.16 0.36
CA ASN A 107 18.44 6.46 1.52
C ASN A 107 17.33 5.91 2.43
N VAL A 108 16.75 4.79 2.00
CA VAL A 108 15.74 4.00 2.70
C VAL A 108 16.18 2.54 2.86
N ASP A 109 15.41 1.75 3.58
CA ASP A 109 15.70 0.32 3.82
C ASP A 109 14.97 -0.59 2.82
N PHE A 110 13.77 -0.19 2.38
CA PHE A 110 12.98 -0.85 1.35
C PHE A 110 12.01 0.14 0.68
N VAL A 111 11.28 -0.33 -0.33
CA VAL A 111 10.25 0.41 -1.05
C VAL A 111 9.00 -0.47 -1.20
N ILE A 112 7.83 0.07 -0.88
CA ILE A 112 6.52 -0.51 -1.21
C ILE A 112 6.04 0.10 -2.53
N TYR A 113 5.57 -0.76 -3.44
CA TYR A 113 4.94 -0.37 -4.69
C TYR A 113 3.56 -1.02 -4.80
N THR A 114 2.46 -0.27 -4.64
CA THR A 114 1.10 -0.86 -4.61
C THR A 114 0.41 -0.95 -5.97
N GLY A 115 1.15 -1.27 -7.02
CA GLY A 115 0.61 -1.63 -8.33
C GLY A 115 0.17 -0.45 -9.22
N ASP A 116 -0.50 -0.81 -10.31
CA ASP A 116 -0.99 0.04 -11.41
C ASP A 116 0.12 0.76 -12.17
N SER A 117 0.83 -0.05 -12.96
CA SER A 117 1.91 0.40 -13.84
C SER A 117 1.41 0.96 -15.17
N ALA A 118 0.36 0.35 -15.73
CA ALA A 118 -0.19 0.64 -17.05
C ALA A 118 -1.35 1.64 -16.98
N ARG A 119 -1.53 2.45 -18.03
CA ARG A 119 -2.67 3.37 -18.15
C ARG A 119 -4.03 2.67 -18.06
N HIS A 120 -5.06 3.45 -17.73
CA HIS A 120 -6.46 3.00 -17.67
C HIS A 120 -6.97 2.46 -19.02
N ASP A 121 -7.94 1.54 -18.96
CA ASP A 121 -8.58 0.92 -20.15
C ASP A 121 -9.90 1.59 -20.58
N ARG A 122 -9.95 2.91 -20.46
CA ARG A 122 -11.15 3.75 -20.68
C ARG A 122 -11.24 4.39 -22.06
N ASP A 123 -10.73 3.71 -23.09
CA ASP A 123 -10.56 4.29 -24.43
C ASP A 123 -11.05 3.37 -25.56
N ASP A 124 -12.34 3.42 -25.88
CA ASP A 124 -12.96 2.64 -26.96
C ASP A 124 -12.32 2.86 -28.35
N ASP A 125 -11.80 4.07 -28.60
CA ASP A 125 -11.15 4.44 -29.87
C ASP A 125 -9.70 3.91 -29.96
N PHE A 126 -9.07 3.62 -28.82
CA PHE A 126 -7.70 3.12 -28.71
C PHE A 126 -7.52 2.26 -27.44
N PRO A 127 -8.17 1.08 -27.35
CA PRO A 127 -8.10 0.22 -26.17
C PRO A 127 -6.66 -0.26 -25.95
N ARG A 128 -6.28 -0.49 -24.68
CA ARG A 128 -4.91 -0.90 -24.39
C ARG A 128 -4.66 -2.32 -24.89
N THR A 129 -3.43 -2.61 -25.32
CA THR A 129 -3.08 -3.98 -25.75
C THR A 129 -2.33 -4.73 -24.64
N LYS A 130 -2.42 -6.07 -24.65
CA LYS A 130 -1.52 -6.99 -23.88
C LYS A 130 -0.05 -6.59 -23.96
N LYS A 131 0.39 -5.97 -25.06
CA LYS A 131 1.75 -5.43 -25.18
C LYS A 131 1.96 -4.18 -24.32
N GLN A 132 1.09 -3.16 -24.40
CA GLN A 132 1.21 -1.92 -23.61
C GLN A 132 1.14 -2.19 -22.10
N VAL A 133 0.24 -3.08 -21.65
CA VAL A 133 0.14 -3.47 -20.23
C VAL A 133 1.48 -4.07 -19.73
N VAL A 134 2.12 -4.92 -20.55
CA VAL A 134 3.43 -5.50 -20.24
C VAL A 134 4.56 -4.48 -20.35
N SER A 135 4.63 -3.64 -21.39
CA SER A 135 5.73 -2.68 -21.55
C SER A 135 5.71 -1.56 -20.50
N ALA A 136 4.53 -1.13 -20.04
CA ALA A 136 4.42 -0.22 -18.91
C ALA A 136 4.96 -0.84 -17.60
N GLN A 137 4.57 -2.08 -17.27
CA GLN A 137 5.13 -2.82 -16.13
C GLN A 137 6.65 -3.03 -16.24
N GLU A 138 7.15 -3.45 -17.41
CA GLU A 138 8.59 -3.60 -17.67
C GLU A 138 9.33 -2.26 -17.50
N ALA A 139 8.75 -1.13 -17.95
CA ALA A 139 9.32 0.20 -17.78
C ALA A 139 9.37 0.62 -16.32
N ILE A 140 8.30 0.45 -15.54
CA ILE A 140 8.25 0.78 -14.10
C ILE A 140 9.26 -0.07 -13.30
N VAL A 141 9.32 -1.39 -13.53
CA VAL A 141 10.31 -2.27 -12.90
C VAL A 141 11.75 -1.92 -13.32
N LYS A 142 11.95 -1.48 -14.57
CA LYS A 142 13.24 -0.94 -15.00
C LYS A 142 13.59 0.36 -14.27
N HIS A 143 12.64 1.29 -14.10
CA HIS A 143 12.87 2.52 -13.34
C HIS A 143 13.24 2.25 -11.87
N PHE A 144 12.62 1.25 -11.23
CA PHE A 144 13.02 0.78 -9.90
C PHE A 144 14.45 0.23 -9.88
N THR A 145 14.80 -0.69 -10.78
CA THR A 145 16.14 -1.32 -10.83
C THR A 145 17.26 -0.41 -11.33
N ASP A 146 16.95 0.60 -12.14
CA ASP A 146 17.87 1.70 -12.46
C ASP A 146 18.14 2.61 -11.25
N THR A 147 17.23 2.63 -10.25
CA THR A 147 17.23 3.58 -9.12
C THR A 147 17.76 2.96 -7.83
N PHE A 148 17.48 1.68 -7.59
CA PHE A 148 17.83 0.95 -6.38
C PHE A 148 18.73 -0.26 -6.66
N ASP A 149 19.69 -0.48 -5.77
CA ASP A 149 20.48 -1.70 -5.68
C ASP A 149 19.58 -2.79 -5.05
N THR A 150 18.85 -3.55 -5.89
CA THR A 150 17.78 -4.47 -5.42
C THR A 150 18.29 -5.66 -4.61
N ASP A 151 19.59 -5.99 -4.71
CA ASP A 151 20.28 -6.92 -3.79
C ASP A 151 20.35 -6.37 -2.33
N LYS A 152 20.03 -5.10 -2.10
CA LYS A 152 20.16 -4.40 -0.80
C LYS A 152 18.92 -3.65 -0.35
N ILE A 153 18.12 -3.13 -1.27
CA ILE A 153 16.87 -2.40 -1.01
C ILE A 153 15.78 -3.11 -1.79
N LYS A 154 14.98 -3.94 -1.08
CA LYS A 154 13.85 -4.64 -1.70
C LYS A 154 12.82 -3.62 -2.18
N VAL A 155 12.33 -3.84 -3.41
CA VAL A 155 11.12 -3.19 -3.93
C VAL A 155 10.01 -4.23 -3.85
N LEU A 156 8.90 -3.85 -3.22
CA LEU A 156 7.85 -4.76 -2.78
C LEU A 156 6.54 -4.46 -3.53
N PRO A 157 6.33 -5.09 -4.71
CA PRO A 157 5.16 -4.88 -5.53
C PRO A 157 3.95 -5.69 -5.06
N VAL A 158 2.74 -5.19 -5.30
CA VAL A 158 1.52 -6.00 -5.46
C VAL A 158 0.93 -5.75 -6.85
N ILE A 159 0.01 -6.62 -7.27
CA ILE A 159 -0.71 -6.51 -8.55
C ILE A 159 -1.83 -5.48 -8.40
N GLY A 160 -1.84 -4.46 -9.25
CA GLY A 160 -2.97 -3.52 -9.37
C GLY A 160 -4.00 -3.96 -10.42
N ASN A 161 -5.17 -3.31 -10.45
CA ASN A 161 -6.27 -3.72 -11.33
C ASN A 161 -6.07 -3.36 -12.81
N ASN A 162 -5.08 -2.51 -13.11
CA ASN A 162 -4.56 -2.26 -14.45
C ASN A 162 -3.25 -3.05 -14.76
N ASP A 163 -2.65 -3.77 -13.82
CA ASP A 163 -1.50 -4.65 -14.09
C ASP A 163 -1.91 -6.03 -14.68
N VAL A 164 -3.16 -6.44 -14.53
CA VAL A 164 -3.77 -7.55 -15.29
C VAL A 164 -4.17 -7.08 -16.69
N ILE A 165 -4.22 -7.98 -17.67
CA ILE A 165 -4.35 -7.61 -19.09
C ILE A 165 -5.78 -7.31 -19.51
N ASP A 166 -6.71 -8.18 -19.12
CA ASP A 166 -8.12 -7.88 -19.16
C ASP A 166 -8.42 -7.17 -17.82
N HIS A 167 -8.96 -5.95 -17.86
CA HIS A 167 -9.02 -5.06 -16.68
C HIS A 167 -9.86 -5.68 -15.55
N ASN A 168 -9.40 -5.58 -14.29
CA ASN A 168 -9.90 -6.29 -13.09
C ASN A 168 -9.81 -7.84 -13.11
N GLU A 169 -9.87 -8.47 -14.29
CA GLU A 169 -9.99 -9.92 -14.42
C GLU A 169 -8.73 -10.70 -14.01
N CYS A 170 -8.80 -11.44 -12.91
CA CYS A 170 -7.89 -12.58 -12.69
C CYS A 170 -8.48 -13.63 -11.75
N GLY A 171 -8.19 -14.90 -12.07
CA GLY A 171 -8.67 -16.06 -11.32
C GLY A 171 -7.57 -16.83 -10.58
N ALA A 172 -7.84 -18.10 -10.26
CA ALA A 172 -6.84 -19.01 -9.72
C ALA A 172 -6.02 -19.69 -10.83
N ASN A 173 -4.69 -19.64 -10.72
CA ASN A 173 -3.71 -20.14 -11.71
C ASN A 173 -3.72 -19.38 -13.04
N ASP A 174 -3.88 -18.05 -12.95
CA ASP A 174 -3.95 -17.18 -14.13
C ASP A 174 -2.66 -17.20 -14.97
N ASP A 175 -2.79 -17.05 -16.28
CA ASP A 175 -1.64 -17.00 -17.20
C ASP A 175 -0.87 -15.67 -17.01
N ASP A 176 -1.54 -14.63 -16.49
CA ASP A 176 -0.94 -13.33 -16.21
C ASP A 176 -0.02 -13.33 -14.98
N TYR A 177 -0.26 -14.15 -13.95
CA TYR A 177 0.72 -14.34 -12.85
C TYR A 177 2.07 -14.82 -13.39
N LYS A 178 2.06 -15.63 -14.45
CA LYS A 178 3.27 -16.07 -15.14
C LYS A 178 3.91 -14.97 -15.99
N VAL A 179 3.13 -14.02 -16.52
CA VAL A 179 3.68 -12.82 -17.17
C VAL A 179 4.35 -11.93 -16.13
N ILE A 180 3.64 -11.60 -15.05
CA ILE A 180 4.09 -10.74 -13.95
C ILE A 180 5.33 -11.36 -13.24
N GLU A 181 5.38 -12.67 -13.01
CA GLU A 181 6.58 -13.37 -12.50
C GLU A 181 7.81 -13.12 -13.40
N ASN A 182 7.64 -13.08 -14.73
CA ASN A 182 8.76 -12.80 -15.63
C ASN A 182 9.21 -11.35 -15.55
N ILE A 183 8.29 -10.39 -15.41
CA ILE A 183 8.60 -8.96 -15.29
C ILE A 183 9.29 -8.67 -13.96
N TRP A 184 8.85 -9.26 -12.85
CA TRP A 184 9.36 -8.99 -11.50
C TRP A 184 10.68 -9.70 -11.16
N LYS A 185 11.22 -10.58 -12.02
CA LYS A 185 12.51 -11.27 -11.81
C LYS A 185 13.69 -10.37 -11.40
N PRO A 186 13.87 -9.15 -11.95
CA PRO A 186 14.93 -8.22 -11.54
C PRO A 186 14.80 -7.68 -10.09
N LEU A 187 13.66 -7.88 -9.45
CA LEU A 187 13.40 -7.46 -8.06
C LEU A 187 13.85 -8.52 -7.03
N GLY A 188 14.19 -9.74 -7.46
CA GLY A 188 14.75 -10.79 -6.59
C GLY A 188 13.75 -11.43 -5.61
N LEU A 189 12.45 -11.32 -5.87
CA LEU A 189 11.37 -11.74 -4.97
C LEU A 189 11.17 -13.25 -4.89
N ASN A 190 10.67 -13.71 -3.75
CA ASN A 190 10.31 -15.09 -3.45
C ASN A 190 8.95 -15.52 -4.09
N THR A 191 8.91 -15.66 -5.42
CA THR A 191 7.71 -16.21 -6.10
C THR A 191 7.64 -17.74 -5.90
N THR A 192 6.67 -18.18 -5.11
CA THR A 192 6.42 -19.61 -4.80
C THR A 192 5.30 -20.18 -5.68
N GLU A 193 4.83 -21.39 -5.40
CA GLU A 193 3.59 -21.90 -5.99
C GLU A 193 2.35 -21.08 -5.54
N ASP A 194 2.42 -20.35 -4.42
CA ASP A 194 1.35 -19.43 -3.99
C ASP A 194 1.16 -18.29 -4.99
N PHE A 195 2.29 -17.71 -5.45
CA PHE A 195 2.28 -16.64 -6.47
C PHE A 195 1.73 -17.15 -7.81
N LYS A 196 2.04 -18.39 -8.19
CA LYS A 196 1.48 -19.01 -9.40
C LYS A 196 0.00 -19.36 -9.26
N TYR A 197 -0.48 -19.59 -8.05
CA TYR A 197 -1.89 -19.87 -7.78
C TYR A 197 -2.75 -18.60 -7.75
N GLY A 198 -2.27 -17.49 -7.19
CA GLY A 198 -3.10 -16.30 -6.97
C GLY A 198 -2.39 -14.93 -7.03
N GLY A 199 -1.15 -14.85 -7.50
CA GLY A 199 -0.44 -13.57 -7.61
C GLY A 199 -0.02 -12.93 -6.28
N TYR A 200 -0.18 -13.63 -5.16
CA TYR A 200 0.21 -13.18 -3.82
C TYR A 200 1.52 -13.84 -3.34
N LEU A 201 2.30 -13.13 -2.52
CA LEU A 201 3.57 -13.62 -2.00
C LEU A 201 3.91 -13.08 -0.60
N VAL A 202 4.95 -13.63 0.02
CA VAL A 202 5.40 -13.24 1.37
C VAL A 202 6.91 -12.98 1.37
N GLU A 203 7.31 -11.85 1.97
CA GLU A 203 8.70 -11.41 2.04
C GLU A 203 9.12 -11.04 3.46
N ASP A 204 10.31 -11.50 3.86
CA ASP A 204 10.98 -10.99 5.06
C ASP A 204 11.74 -9.72 4.67
N VAL A 205 11.08 -8.57 4.81
CA VAL A 205 11.68 -7.26 4.49
C VAL A 205 12.77 -6.87 5.49
N ILE A 206 12.55 -7.13 6.78
CA ILE A 206 13.59 -7.07 7.82
C ILE A 206 13.65 -8.45 8.50
N PRO A 207 14.59 -9.34 8.13
CA PRO A 207 14.63 -10.72 8.61
C PRO A 207 14.56 -10.86 10.12
N GLY A 208 13.68 -11.74 10.61
CA GLY A 208 13.43 -11.95 12.04
C GLY A 208 12.77 -10.78 12.78
N LYS A 209 12.22 -9.78 12.07
CA LYS A 209 11.57 -8.59 12.66
C LYS A 209 10.29 -8.18 11.95
N ILE A 210 10.36 -7.89 10.64
CA ILE A 210 9.25 -7.36 9.85
C ILE A 210 9.08 -8.20 8.59
N ARG A 211 7.84 -8.62 8.36
CA ARG A 211 7.39 -9.39 7.20
C ARG A 211 6.31 -8.62 6.45
N THR A 212 6.31 -8.71 5.12
CA THR A 212 5.27 -8.16 4.26
C THR A 212 4.43 -9.29 3.67
N ILE A 213 3.11 -9.12 3.72
CA ILE A 213 2.15 -9.97 3.01
C ILE A 213 1.70 -9.18 1.78
N HIS A 214 2.04 -9.67 0.60
CA HIS A 214 1.72 -9.05 -0.68
C HIS A 214 0.41 -9.69 -1.16
N THR A 215 -0.72 -9.04 -0.90
CA THR A 215 -2.03 -9.57 -1.27
C THR A 215 -2.36 -9.23 -2.72
N ASN A 216 -2.97 -10.18 -3.44
CA ASN A 216 -3.69 -9.86 -4.67
C ASN A 216 -5.15 -9.58 -4.32
N THR A 217 -5.51 -8.29 -4.25
CA THR A 217 -6.85 -7.86 -3.81
C THR A 217 -7.93 -8.00 -4.86
N LEU A 218 -7.57 -8.25 -6.13
CA LEU A 218 -8.52 -8.64 -7.18
C LEU A 218 -9.25 -9.94 -6.81
N LEU A 219 -8.59 -10.84 -6.07
CA LEU A 219 -9.19 -12.09 -5.57
C LEU A 219 -10.16 -11.88 -4.40
N PHE A 220 -10.51 -10.64 -4.07
CA PHE A 220 -11.62 -10.29 -3.18
C PHE A 220 -12.63 -9.33 -3.85
N TYR A 221 -12.27 -8.74 -4.99
CA TYR A 221 -12.93 -7.56 -5.57
C TYR A 221 -14.31 -7.89 -6.14
N LYS A 222 -15.28 -6.97 -5.96
CA LYS A 222 -16.66 -7.18 -6.42
C LYS A 222 -16.78 -7.17 -7.97
N ASP A 223 -15.92 -6.39 -8.64
CA ASP A 223 -15.94 -6.17 -10.11
C ASP A 223 -14.83 -6.95 -10.84
N ASN A 224 -14.56 -8.16 -10.37
CA ASN A 224 -13.72 -9.16 -11.04
C ASN A 224 -14.62 -10.36 -11.41
N ASP A 225 -15.03 -10.44 -12.66
CA ASP A 225 -15.99 -11.43 -13.17
C ASP A 225 -15.49 -12.87 -13.02
N ALA A 226 -14.17 -13.08 -13.01
CA ALA A 226 -13.53 -14.37 -12.75
C ALA A 226 -13.80 -14.94 -11.33
N ILE A 227 -14.25 -14.12 -10.36
CA ILE A 227 -14.50 -14.53 -8.97
C ILE A 227 -15.84 -14.02 -8.37
N LYS A 228 -16.91 -13.92 -9.17
CA LYS A 228 -18.24 -13.57 -8.62
C LYS A 228 -18.67 -14.55 -7.52
N ASP A 229 -19.25 -14.00 -6.45
CA ASP A 229 -19.65 -14.73 -5.23
C ASP A 229 -18.53 -15.61 -4.65
N ASP A 230 -17.36 -15.02 -4.36
CA ASP A 230 -16.26 -15.66 -3.62
C ASP A 230 -16.29 -15.34 -2.11
N CYS A 231 -15.49 -16.08 -1.34
CA CYS A 231 -15.40 -16.16 0.12
C CYS A 231 -16.58 -16.79 0.88
N ASP A 232 -17.75 -16.98 0.26
CA ASP A 232 -18.91 -17.65 0.89
C ASP A 232 -18.82 -19.20 0.85
N LYS A 233 -18.04 -19.76 -0.09
CA LYS A 233 -17.88 -21.20 -0.36
C LYS A 233 -16.50 -21.68 0.09
N GLU A 234 -16.40 -22.75 0.89
CA GLU A 234 -15.09 -23.34 1.23
C GLU A 234 -14.36 -23.81 -0.05
N GLY A 235 -13.12 -23.34 -0.22
CA GLY A 235 -12.27 -23.70 -1.36
C GLY A 235 -12.38 -22.77 -2.57
N SER A 236 -13.23 -21.73 -2.51
CA SER A 236 -13.21 -20.59 -3.44
C SER A 236 -11.88 -19.81 -3.37
N VAL A 237 -11.59 -18.97 -4.36
CA VAL A 237 -10.24 -18.42 -4.60
C VAL A 237 -9.85 -17.40 -3.54
N GLY A 238 -10.74 -16.45 -3.27
CA GLY A 238 -10.67 -15.51 -2.15
C GLY A 238 -10.70 -16.23 -0.81
N ALA A 239 -11.55 -17.25 -0.60
CA ALA A 239 -11.52 -18.05 0.63
C ALA A 239 -10.15 -18.71 0.89
N ASN A 240 -9.51 -19.23 -0.17
CA ASN A 240 -8.17 -19.81 -0.07
C ASN A 240 -7.10 -18.73 0.21
N HIS A 241 -7.22 -17.54 -0.37
CA HIS A 241 -6.32 -16.41 -0.14
C HIS A 241 -6.46 -15.86 1.29
N ILE A 242 -7.69 -15.64 1.81
CA ILE A 242 -7.99 -15.34 3.23
C ILE A 242 -7.31 -16.36 4.16
N LYS A 243 -7.51 -17.66 3.87
CA LYS A 243 -6.94 -18.78 4.65
C LYS A 243 -5.41 -18.82 4.60
N TRP A 244 -4.80 -18.44 3.48
CA TRP A 244 -3.35 -18.31 3.33
C TRP A 244 -2.81 -17.11 4.12
N ILE A 245 -3.43 -15.92 4.01
CA ILE A 245 -3.09 -14.74 4.82
C ILE A 245 -3.12 -15.10 6.32
N LYS A 246 -4.20 -15.76 6.76
CA LYS A 246 -4.35 -16.22 8.15
C LYS A 246 -3.21 -17.14 8.59
N GLN A 247 -2.78 -18.09 7.75
CA GLN A 247 -1.67 -18.99 8.06
C GLN A 247 -0.34 -18.21 8.21
N ILE A 248 -0.06 -17.26 7.32
CA ILE A 248 1.13 -16.40 7.40
C ILE A 248 1.09 -15.54 8.67
N LEU A 249 -0.06 -14.97 9.04
CA LEU A 249 -0.23 -14.20 10.27
C LEU A 249 -0.07 -15.08 11.53
N ASP A 250 -0.66 -16.28 11.54
CA ASP A 250 -0.51 -17.24 12.63
C ASP A 250 0.95 -17.69 12.81
N ASP A 251 1.73 -17.87 11.74
CA ASP A 251 3.16 -18.19 11.85
C ASP A 251 4.01 -16.97 12.22
N SER A 252 3.64 -15.78 11.77
CA SER A 252 4.28 -14.51 12.17
C SER A 252 4.13 -14.26 13.67
N ARG A 253 2.94 -14.47 14.24
CA ARG A 253 2.66 -14.43 15.68
C ARG A 253 3.52 -15.41 16.48
N LYS A 254 3.67 -16.65 16.00
CA LYS A 254 4.50 -17.69 16.65
C LYS A 254 5.99 -17.35 16.64
N LEU A 255 6.45 -16.65 15.61
CA LEU A 255 7.87 -16.32 15.39
C LEU A 255 8.26 -14.92 15.91
N GLY A 256 7.30 -14.09 16.29
CA GLY A 256 7.54 -12.73 16.79
C GLY A 256 7.82 -11.69 15.71
N TYR A 257 7.30 -11.89 14.50
CA TYR A 257 7.33 -10.88 13.43
C TYR A 257 6.19 -9.89 13.59
N SER A 258 6.48 -8.60 13.40
CA SER A 258 5.48 -7.62 12.99
C SER A 258 5.20 -7.75 11.50
N VAL A 259 3.95 -7.51 11.10
CA VAL A 259 3.50 -7.67 9.71
C VAL A 259 3.00 -6.36 9.13
N TYR A 260 3.40 -6.09 7.89
CA TYR A 260 2.73 -5.13 7.01
C TYR A 260 1.91 -5.89 5.97
N ILE A 261 0.66 -5.49 5.78
CA ILE A 261 -0.19 -6.00 4.69
C ILE A 261 -0.14 -4.99 3.54
N LEU A 262 0.19 -5.47 2.35
CA LEU A 262 0.23 -4.68 1.12
C LEU A 262 -0.94 -5.09 0.24
N ALA A 263 -1.68 -4.11 -0.25
CA ALA A 263 -2.86 -4.22 -1.11
C ALA A 263 -2.77 -3.20 -2.24
N HIS A 264 -3.44 -3.43 -3.38
CA HIS A 264 -3.71 -2.35 -4.32
C HIS A 264 -5.06 -1.72 -3.97
N ILE A 265 -6.13 -2.49 -4.16
CA ILE A 265 -7.51 -2.09 -3.80
C ILE A 265 -7.71 -2.31 -2.29
N PRO A 266 -7.93 -1.24 -1.49
CA PRO A 266 -8.29 -1.37 -0.08
C PRO A 266 -9.77 -1.82 0.09
N PRO A 267 -10.15 -2.41 1.24
CA PRO A 267 -11.42 -3.11 1.40
C PRO A 267 -12.69 -2.25 1.30
N THR A 268 -12.67 -0.97 1.71
CA THR A 268 -13.82 -0.05 1.54
C THR A 268 -13.39 1.33 1.09
N SER A 269 -14.01 1.82 0.00
CA SER A 269 -13.75 3.06 -0.75
C SER A 269 -13.64 4.36 0.05
N LYS A 270 -13.16 5.42 -0.65
CA LYS A 270 -13.17 6.84 -0.22
C LYS A 270 -14.52 7.37 0.31
N LYS A 271 -15.62 6.62 0.12
CA LYS A 271 -17.00 6.92 0.56
C LYS A 271 -17.57 5.86 1.55
N ASP A 272 -16.74 5.05 2.19
CA ASP A 272 -17.12 3.95 3.11
C ASP A 272 -18.01 2.83 2.47
N LYS A 273 -18.17 2.75 1.13
CA LYS A 273 -18.75 1.56 0.44
C LYS A 273 -17.69 0.45 0.34
N PRO A 274 -17.98 -0.84 0.61
CA PRO A 274 -17.07 -1.94 0.30
C PRO A 274 -16.70 -2.02 -1.18
N TYR A 275 -15.47 -2.46 -1.45
CA TYR A 275 -14.98 -2.85 -2.78
C TYR A 275 -14.88 -4.37 -2.94
N TYR A 276 -14.83 -5.13 -1.84
CA TYR A 276 -14.78 -6.59 -1.89
C TYR A 276 -16.19 -7.18 -1.88
N THR A 277 -16.33 -8.46 -2.23
CA THR A 277 -17.59 -9.21 -2.00
C THR A 277 -17.99 -9.12 -0.51
N SER A 278 -19.28 -9.24 -0.19
CA SER A 278 -19.76 -9.15 1.20
C SER A 278 -19.07 -10.16 2.13
N ALA A 279 -18.86 -11.40 1.66
CA ALA A 279 -18.17 -12.43 2.43
C ALA A 279 -16.66 -12.16 2.56
N CYS A 280 -15.99 -11.73 1.49
CA CYS A 280 -14.57 -11.37 1.56
C CYS A 280 -14.35 -10.14 2.46
N THR A 281 -15.30 -9.20 2.51
CA THR A 281 -15.26 -8.04 3.41
C THR A 281 -15.31 -8.47 4.88
N GLU A 282 -16.25 -9.34 5.28
CA GLU A 282 -16.40 -9.77 6.68
C GLU A 282 -15.20 -10.61 7.16
N GLU A 283 -14.70 -11.53 6.32
CA GLU A 283 -13.49 -12.31 6.62
C GLU A 283 -12.22 -11.44 6.67
N TYR A 284 -12.02 -10.52 5.72
CA TYR A 284 -10.84 -9.64 5.71
C TYR A 284 -10.84 -8.67 6.90
N PHE A 285 -11.99 -8.07 7.24
CA PHE A 285 -12.14 -7.27 8.45
C PHE A 285 -11.87 -8.08 9.73
N THR A 286 -12.29 -9.34 9.76
CA THR A 286 -12.02 -10.25 10.88
C THR A 286 -10.52 -10.55 10.99
N LEU A 287 -9.82 -10.80 9.88
CA LEU A 287 -8.35 -10.94 9.89
C LEU A 287 -7.64 -9.67 10.36
N LEU A 288 -8.01 -8.49 9.83
CA LEU A 288 -7.39 -7.23 10.23
C LEU A 288 -7.63 -6.88 11.71
N GLY A 289 -8.69 -7.43 12.33
CA GLY A 289 -9.04 -7.18 13.73
C GLY A 289 -8.61 -8.26 14.73
N GLU A 290 -8.59 -9.54 14.35
CA GLU A 290 -8.10 -10.64 15.21
C GLU A 290 -6.56 -10.74 15.27
N TYR A 291 -5.86 -9.98 14.44
CA TYR A 291 -4.40 -9.93 14.38
C TYR A 291 -3.84 -8.51 14.67
N GLU A 292 -4.58 -7.71 15.45
CA GLU A 292 -4.17 -6.39 15.97
C GLU A 292 -2.83 -6.40 16.74
N ASP A 293 -2.42 -7.55 17.28
CA ASP A 293 -1.15 -7.78 17.98
C ASP A 293 0.04 -8.11 17.05
N VAL A 294 -0.21 -8.26 15.74
CA VAL A 294 0.77 -8.72 14.73
C VAL A 294 0.85 -7.74 13.55
N ILE A 295 -0.29 -7.23 13.08
CA ILE A 295 -0.37 -6.32 11.93
C ILE A 295 -0.02 -4.91 12.41
N ALA A 296 1.18 -4.44 12.10
CA ALA A 296 1.63 -3.10 12.45
C ALA A 296 1.01 -2.01 11.56
N ALA A 297 0.69 -2.34 10.29
CA ALA A 297 0.01 -1.46 9.35
C ALA A 297 -0.50 -2.19 8.09
N HIS A 298 -1.48 -1.57 7.42
CA HIS A 298 -1.97 -1.92 6.08
C HIS A 298 -1.70 -0.75 5.11
N PHE A 299 -1.25 -1.05 3.89
CA PHE A 299 -0.87 -0.07 2.86
C PHE A 299 -1.58 -0.34 1.54
N ALA A 300 -2.16 0.71 0.93
CA ALA A 300 -2.93 0.63 -0.31
C ALA A 300 -2.75 1.85 -1.23
N GLY A 301 -3.24 1.73 -2.48
CA GLY A 301 -3.21 2.75 -3.54
C GLY A 301 -4.61 3.01 -4.12
N HIS A 302 -4.78 2.89 -5.44
CA HIS A 302 -6.05 2.83 -6.18
C HIS A 302 -6.95 4.09 -6.17
N TYR A 303 -7.07 4.82 -5.05
CA TYR A 303 -7.98 5.97 -4.95
C TYR A 303 -7.50 7.25 -5.63
N ASN A 304 -6.18 7.38 -5.84
CA ASN A 304 -5.47 8.62 -6.10
C ASN A 304 -5.52 9.67 -4.97
N ASN A 305 -6.48 9.57 -4.04
CA ASN A 305 -6.54 10.34 -2.79
C ASN A 305 -5.57 9.86 -1.70
N ASP A 306 -5.11 10.82 -0.88
CA ASP A 306 -4.53 10.55 0.43
C ASP A 306 -5.66 10.28 1.43
N ILE A 307 -5.74 9.04 1.95
CA ILE A 307 -6.78 8.65 2.91
C ILE A 307 -6.16 7.91 4.09
N LEU A 308 -6.34 8.48 5.28
CA LEU A 308 -6.14 7.77 6.54
C LEU A 308 -7.42 7.04 6.94
N SER A 309 -7.33 5.74 7.17
CA SER A 309 -8.39 4.90 7.72
C SER A 309 -7.86 4.08 8.91
N ALA A 310 -8.77 3.47 9.66
CA ALA A 310 -8.42 2.44 10.63
C ALA A 310 -9.52 1.38 10.72
N MET A 311 -9.12 0.16 11.10
CA MET A 311 -10.06 -0.77 11.73
C MET A 311 -10.34 -0.29 13.16
N VAL A 312 -11.60 -0.40 13.59
CA VAL A 312 -12.01 -0.21 14.98
C VAL A 312 -12.84 -1.40 15.46
N LYS A 313 -12.67 -1.73 16.73
CA LYS A 313 -13.40 -2.78 17.45
C LYS A 313 -14.51 -2.13 18.27
N LYS A 314 -15.76 -2.44 17.92
CA LYS A 314 -16.94 -1.77 18.47
C LYS A 314 -18.09 -2.75 18.69
N HIS A 315 -18.62 -2.76 19.91
CA HIS A 315 -19.65 -3.73 20.35
C HIS A 315 -19.30 -5.22 20.04
N GLY A 316 -18.02 -5.56 19.91
CA GLY A 316 -17.54 -6.90 19.56
C GLY A 316 -17.45 -7.21 18.05
N LYS A 317 -17.79 -6.26 17.17
CA LYS A 317 -17.53 -6.33 15.73
C LYS A 317 -16.29 -5.52 15.34
N TYR A 318 -15.75 -5.80 14.15
CA TYR A 318 -14.75 -4.97 13.49
C TYR A 318 -15.41 -4.16 12.36
N GLU A 319 -15.16 -2.86 12.32
CA GLU A 319 -15.62 -1.94 11.26
C GLU A 319 -14.45 -1.05 10.81
N GLN A 320 -14.34 -0.72 9.51
CA GLN A 320 -13.43 0.33 9.06
C GLN A 320 -14.06 1.71 9.28
N VAL A 321 -13.24 2.69 9.65
CA VAL A 321 -13.60 4.12 9.62
C VAL A 321 -12.59 4.90 8.78
N SER A 322 -13.09 5.69 7.82
CA SER A 322 -12.31 6.69 7.09
C SER A 322 -12.26 8.02 7.84
N ALA A 323 -11.12 8.71 7.76
CA ALA A 323 -11.03 10.11 8.18
C ALA A 323 -11.69 11.07 7.17
N LEU A 324 -11.84 10.68 5.90
CA LEU A 324 -12.50 11.52 4.88
C LEU A 324 -14.03 11.45 5.00
N ALA A 325 -14.60 12.41 5.71
CA ALA A 325 -16.06 12.57 5.85
C ALA A 325 -16.74 13.08 4.56
N LYS A 326 -17.94 12.57 4.25
CA LYS A 326 -18.70 12.94 3.03
C LYS A 326 -19.06 14.44 2.99
N LYS A 327 -18.68 15.15 1.90
CA LYS A 327 -18.89 16.61 1.64
C LYS A 327 -20.16 17.19 2.31
N LYS A 328 -21.34 16.64 2.01
CA LYS A 328 -22.65 17.15 2.49
C LYS A 328 -22.87 17.03 4.02
N LYS A 329 -21.92 16.52 4.83
CA LYS A 329 -21.93 16.61 6.31
C LYS A 329 -20.52 16.73 6.95
N LYS A 330 -20.14 17.95 7.36
CA LYS A 330 -19.24 18.26 8.53
C LYS A 330 -19.65 17.60 9.87
N LYS A 331 -20.67 16.74 9.84
CA LYS A 331 -21.29 16.05 10.98
C LYS A 331 -20.95 14.55 11.01
N GLN A 332 -20.22 13.96 10.05
CA GLN A 332 -19.87 12.53 10.09
C GLN A 332 -18.85 12.26 11.21
N LEU A 333 -17.66 12.86 11.14
CA LEU A 333 -16.63 12.73 12.19
C LEU A 333 -17.13 13.26 13.55
N LYS A 334 -17.87 14.37 13.58
CA LYS A 334 -18.52 14.92 14.79
C LYS A 334 -19.66 14.04 15.36
N LYS A 335 -20.12 13.04 14.62
CA LYS A 335 -21.02 11.96 15.10
C LYS A 335 -20.30 10.64 15.38
N MET A 336 -19.00 10.53 15.07
CA MET A 336 -18.29 9.27 15.25
C MET A 336 -18.14 8.96 16.75
N ASP A 337 -18.54 7.74 17.10
CA ASP A 337 -18.66 7.24 18.47
C ASP A 337 -17.30 6.73 18.99
N LEU A 338 -16.33 7.64 19.03
CA LEU A 338 -14.94 7.36 19.43
C LEU A 338 -14.85 6.84 20.87
N GLU A 339 -15.79 7.21 21.76
CA GLU A 339 -15.85 6.75 23.15
C GLU A 339 -16.07 5.23 23.28
N HIS A 340 -16.69 4.59 22.27
CA HIS A 340 -16.99 3.16 22.26
C HIS A 340 -16.30 2.39 21.11
N SER A 341 -15.44 3.05 20.35
CA SER A 341 -14.70 2.47 19.21
C SER A 341 -13.21 2.39 19.57
N ASN A 342 -12.70 1.19 19.86
CA ASN A 342 -11.28 0.98 20.10
C ASN A 342 -10.55 0.85 18.76
N PHE A 343 -9.65 1.77 18.43
CA PHE A 343 -8.87 1.72 17.18
C PHE A 343 -7.76 0.66 17.30
N ILE A 344 -7.58 -0.15 16.25
CA ILE A 344 -6.69 -1.33 16.30
C ILE A 344 -5.61 -1.27 15.22
N THR A 345 -5.99 -1.41 13.95
CA THR A 345 -5.05 -1.57 12.82
C THR A 345 -5.12 -0.33 11.92
N PRO A 346 -4.00 0.38 11.69
CA PRO A 346 -3.97 1.56 10.84
C PRO A 346 -3.95 1.18 9.36
N LEU A 347 -4.78 1.84 8.55
CA LEU A 347 -4.93 1.63 7.11
C LEU A 347 -4.49 2.91 6.39
N PHE A 348 -3.36 2.86 5.69
CA PHE A 348 -2.79 4.00 4.96
C PHE A 348 -3.05 3.84 3.47
N ASN A 349 -3.91 4.70 2.92
CA ASN A 349 -3.96 4.92 1.48
C ASN A 349 -2.94 6.01 1.11
N THR A 350 -2.07 5.71 0.15
CA THR A 350 -1.06 6.67 -0.34
C THR A 350 -1.55 7.28 -1.65
N PRO A 351 -1.49 8.62 -1.80
CA PRO A 351 -1.85 9.27 -3.05
C PRO A 351 -0.85 8.93 -4.17
N SER A 352 -1.37 8.97 -5.39
CA SER A 352 -0.76 8.33 -6.56
C SER A 352 0.21 9.19 -7.35
N VAL A 353 0.93 8.58 -8.29
CA VAL A 353 1.73 9.32 -9.27
C VAL A 353 0.86 9.83 -10.43
N ILE A 354 -0.21 9.14 -10.83
CA ILE A 354 -1.15 9.63 -11.86
C ILE A 354 -1.68 11.05 -11.55
N PRO A 355 -1.72 11.96 -12.53
CA PRO A 355 -2.15 13.36 -12.34
C PRO A 355 -3.66 13.57 -12.10
N THR A 356 -4.42 12.61 -11.54
CA THR A 356 -5.80 12.86 -11.08
C THR A 356 -5.83 14.01 -10.06
N PHE A 357 -4.87 13.97 -9.13
CA PHE A 357 -4.47 15.08 -8.27
C PHE A 357 -3.02 15.47 -8.60
N ASN A 358 -2.36 16.31 -7.80
CA ASN A 358 -0.92 16.51 -7.96
C ASN A 358 -0.14 15.19 -7.73
N PRO A 359 0.76 14.78 -8.64
CA PRO A 359 1.56 13.56 -8.52
C PRO A 359 2.32 13.48 -7.18
N SER A 360 2.34 12.29 -6.58
CA SER A 360 2.72 12.09 -5.17
C SER A 360 3.75 11.00 -4.91
N ILE A 361 4.50 11.14 -3.81
CA ILE A 361 5.40 10.12 -3.25
C ILE A 361 5.36 10.23 -1.72
N ARG A 362 5.27 9.10 -1.00
CA ARG A 362 5.31 9.08 0.47
C ARG A 362 6.60 8.44 1.00
N VAL A 363 7.16 9.01 2.06
CA VAL A 363 8.26 8.40 2.83
C VAL A 363 7.79 8.20 4.26
N PHE A 364 7.73 6.96 4.73
CA PHE A 364 7.38 6.59 6.10
C PHE A 364 8.62 6.43 6.98
N GLU A 365 8.45 6.64 8.29
CA GLU A 365 9.39 6.25 9.35
C GLU A 365 8.74 5.19 10.27
N TYR A 366 9.51 4.20 10.72
CA TYR A 366 9.04 3.08 11.55
C TYR A 366 10.03 2.72 12.67
N ASP A 367 9.53 2.19 13.79
CA ASP A 367 10.38 1.78 14.91
C ASP A 367 11.26 0.56 14.55
N ILE A 368 12.58 0.70 14.73
CA ILE A 368 13.57 -0.36 14.48
C ILE A 368 14.14 -0.98 15.77
N GLU A 369 13.88 -0.38 16.93
CA GLU A 369 14.52 -0.68 18.21
C GLU A 369 13.64 -1.50 19.16
N GLY A 370 12.31 -1.34 19.11
CA GLY A 370 11.37 -2.08 19.96
C GLY A 370 11.35 -1.63 21.42
N LYS A 371 11.68 -0.35 21.70
CA LYS A 371 11.86 0.17 23.08
C LYS A 371 10.59 0.75 23.67
N ASP A 372 10.06 1.78 23.02
CA ASP A 372 8.89 2.51 23.47
C ASP A 372 7.60 1.98 22.80
N TYR A 373 7.75 1.32 21.63
CA TYR A 373 6.69 0.76 20.80
C TYR A 373 7.16 -0.54 20.13
N PRO A 374 6.27 -1.40 19.59
CA PRO A 374 6.65 -2.54 18.77
C PRO A 374 7.50 -2.15 17.55
N ILE A 375 8.42 -3.04 17.16
CA ILE A 375 9.18 -2.88 15.91
C ILE A 375 8.19 -2.86 14.75
N GLY A 376 8.36 -1.93 13.81
CA GLY A 376 7.44 -1.72 12.69
C GLY A 376 6.27 -0.77 12.98
N THR A 377 6.04 -0.33 14.23
CA THR A 377 5.07 0.76 14.49
C THR A 377 5.50 2.02 13.76
N ILE A 378 4.58 2.57 12.95
CA ILE A 378 4.83 3.79 12.17
C ILE A 378 4.99 4.99 13.12
N ARG A 379 6.08 5.75 12.90
CA ARG A 379 6.45 6.95 13.66
C ARG A 379 5.88 8.21 13.02
N ASP A 380 6.02 8.30 11.71
CA ASP A 380 5.77 9.51 10.93
C ASP A 380 5.67 9.18 9.44
N TRP A 381 5.22 10.14 8.64
CA TRP A 381 5.52 10.18 7.21
C TRP A 381 5.65 11.60 6.69
N TRP A 382 6.41 11.73 5.61
CA TRP A 382 6.52 12.92 4.78
C TRP A 382 5.78 12.66 3.48
N GLN A 383 4.76 13.47 3.21
CA GLN A 383 4.07 13.50 1.94
C GLN A 383 4.80 14.47 1.00
N TYR A 384 5.23 14.00 -0.16
CA TYR A 384 5.81 14.83 -1.21
C TYR A 384 4.85 14.91 -2.39
N TYR A 385 4.77 16.09 -3.00
CA TYR A 385 3.90 16.32 -4.15
C TYR A 385 4.56 17.20 -5.21
N LEU A 386 4.10 17.08 -6.45
CA LEU A 386 4.52 17.88 -7.59
C LEU A 386 3.37 18.85 -7.95
N ASP A 387 3.52 20.14 -7.66
CA ASP A 387 2.47 21.13 -7.93
C ASP A 387 2.32 21.45 -9.43
N LEU A 388 1.70 20.52 -10.17
CA LEU A 388 1.37 20.70 -11.57
C LEU A 388 0.26 21.75 -11.75
N GLN A 389 -0.68 21.86 -10.80
CA GLN A 389 -1.74 22.88 -10.86
C GLN A 389 -1.16 24.31 -10.82
N GLY A 390 -0.23 24.59 -9.90
CA GLY A 390 0.43 25.90 -9.78
C GLY A 390 1.46 26.19 -10.87
N THR A 391 1.94 25.16 -11.58
CA THR A 391 2.95 25.28 -12.65
C THR A 391 2.40 25.17 -14.07
N ASP A 392 1.08 25.35 -14.24
CA ASP A 392 0.36 25.27 -15.52
C ASP A 392 0.58 23.91 -16.22
N ASN A 393 0.24 22.83 -15.52
CA ASN A 393 0.49 21.44 -15.91
C ASN A 393 1.98 21.16 -16.22
N GLY A 394 2.88 21.84 -15.53
CA GLY A 394 4.32 21.74 -15.76
C GLY A 394 4.80 22.34 -17.08
N ARG A 395 4.04 23.27 -17.69
CA ARG A 395 4.51 24.10 -18.82
C ARG A 395 5.46 25.21 -18.36
N SER A 396 5.44 25.55 -17.07
CA SER A 396 6.56 26.18 -16.36
C SER A 396 7.79 25.25 -16.34
N LYS A 397 9.00 25.81 -16.46
CA LYS A 397 10.24 25.00 -16.53
C LYS A 397 10.90 24.67 -15.20
N ASP A 398 10.47 25.32 -14.12
CA ASP A 398 11.02 25.14 -12.79
C ASP A 398 9.98 24.39 -11.94
N VAL A 399 9.92 23.06 -12.12
CA VAL A 399 9.05 22.14 -11.36
C VAL A 399 9.92 21.09 -10.68
N GLU A 400 9.73 20.89 -9.38
CA GLU A 400 10.34 19.82 -8.59
C GLU A 400 9.36 19.38 -7.51
N TYR A 401 9.39 18.11 -7.11
CA TYR A 401 8.64 17.60 -5.96
C TYR A 401 9.06 18.33 -4.67
N GLU A 402 8.08 18.91 -3.97
CA GLU A 402 8.27 19.55 -2.67
C GLU A 402 7.54 18.81 -1.54
N LEU A 403 7.84 19.17 -0.30
CA LEU A 403 7.19 18.59 0.88
C LEU A 403 5.82 19.23 1.07
N GLU A 404 4.75 18.43 1.00
CA GLU A 404 3.40 18.88 1.27
C GLU A 404 3.17 19.02 2.78
N TYR A 405 3.34 17.92 3.54
CA TYR A 405 3.21 17.90 5.00
C TYR A 405 4.06 16.79 5.65
N GLN A 406 4.19 16.88 6.97
CA GLN A 406 4.77 15.84 7.83
C GLN A 406 3.72 15.45 8.88
N ALA A 407 3.36 14.17 8.94
CA ALA A 407 2.19 13.68 9.67
C ALA A 407 2.27 13.97 11.17
N SER A 408 3.43 13.74 11.79
CA SER A 408 3.65 14.02 13.22
C SER A 408 3.52 15.50 13.58
N LYS A 409 3.64 16.42 12.62
CA LYS A 409 3.44 17.86 12.85
C LYS A 409 1.98 18.27 12.69
N LEU A 410 1.37 17.87 11.57
CA LEU A 410 -0.05 18.11 11.27
C LEU A 410 -0.93 17.55 12.40
N PHE A 411 -0.82 16.25 12.62
CA PHE A 411 -1.64 15.54 13.61
C PHE A 411 -1.09 15.62 15.04
N ASN A 412 0.08 16.23 15.29
CA ASN A 412 0.77 16.36 16.59
C ASN A 412 0.54 15.14 17.51
N VAL A 413 0.95 14.00 16.96
CA VAL A 413 1.16 12.70 17.60
C VAL A 413 2.55 12.21 17.19
N ASP A 414 3.14 11.34 18.00
CA ASP A 414 4.50 10.80 17.82
C ASP A 414 4.54 9.37 17.24
N HIS A 415 3.38 8.75 17.01
CA HIS A 415 3.21 7.39 16.47
C HIS A 415 1.81 7.21 15.85
N PHE A 416 1.68 6.19 15.01
CA PHE A 416 0.49 5.90 14.20
C PHE A 416 0.09 4.40 14.22
N ASP A 417 0.19 3.74 15.39
CA ASP A 417 -0.59 2.51 15.68
C ASP A 417 -2.06 2.85 15.98
N GLY A 418 -2.90 1.87 16.33
CA GLY A 418 -4.32 2.11 16.67
C GLY A 418 -4.54 3.21 17.73
N ALA A 419 -3.74 3.23 18.79
CA ALA A 419 -3.82 4.27 19.82
C ALA A 419 -3.25 5.63 19.33
N GLY A 420 -2.32 5.61 18.37
CA GLY A 420 -1.92 6.79 17.59
C GLY A 420 -3.09 7.35 16.77
N ILE A 421 -3.68 6.53 15.89
CA ILE A 421 -4.76 6.95 14.98
C ILE A 421 -6.01 7.41 15.74
N GLN A 422 -6.35 6.78 16.87
CA GLN A 422 -7.47 7.26 17.69
C GLN A 422 -7.31 8.74 18.07
N LYS A 423 -6.11 9.15 18.51
CA LYS A 423 -5.82 10.56 18.86
C LYS A 423 -5.93 11.47 17.62
N VAL A 424 -5.57 10.98 16.43
CA VAL A 424 -5.74 11.73 15.16
C VAL A 424 -7.22 11.99 14.88
N PHE A 425 -8.07 10.95 15.00
CA PHE A 425 -9.52 11.07 14.81
C PHE A 425 -10.20 11.91 15.91
N GLU A 426 -9.79 11.78 17.17
CA GLU A 426 -10.23 12.62 18.29
C GLU A 426 -9.89 14.08 18.02
N ARG A 427 -8.66 14.39 17.59
CA ARG A 427 -8.25 15.76 17.27
C ARG A 427 -9.00 16.34 16.09
N MET A 428 -9.12 15.65 14.95
CA MET A 428 -9.91 16.14 13.80
C MET A 428 -11.42 16.29 14.12
N LYS A 429 -11.92 15.62 15.16
CA LYS A 429 -13.30 15.78 15.65
C LYS A 429 -13.48 17.06 16.47
N GLU A 430 -12.47 17.47 17.23
CA GLU A 430 -12.47 18.68 18.07
C GLU A 430 -12.02 19.95 17.29
N ASP A 431 -10.99 19.81 16.48
CA ASP A 431 -10.30 20.86 15.73
C ASP A 431 -10.80 20.88 14.27
N GLU A 432 -11.65 21.86 13.94
CA GLU A 432 -12.26 21.97 12.61
C GLU A 432 -11.27 22.47 11.56
N ASP A 433 -10.29 23.29 11.96
CA ASP A 433 -9.25 23.83 11.07
C ASP A 433 -8.31 22.70 10.62
N LEU A 434 -7.86 21.84 11.57
CA LEU A 434 -7.07 20.63 11.27
C LEU A 434 -7.78 19.66 10.32
N HIS A 435 -9.10 19.50 10.47
CA HIS A 435 -9.88 18.61 9.61
C HIS A 435 -10.09 19.19 8.21
N GLU A 436 -10.12 20.53 8.06
CA GLU A 436 -10.11 21.18 6.73
C GLU A 436 -8.73 21.08 6.07
N GLU A 437 -7.63 21.25 6.81
CA GLU A 437 -6.25 21.01 6.33
C GLU A 437 -6.05 19.55 5.89
N TYR A 438 -6.61 18.57 6.63
CA TYR A 438 -6.63 17.17 6.19
C TYR A 438 -7.43 16.94 4.89
N ILE A 439 -8.59 17.59 4.72
CA ILE A 439 -9.39 17.48 3.48
C ILE A 439 -8.65 18.10 2.27
N GLU A 440 -7.88 19.16 2.49
CA GLU A 440 -7.02 19.77 1.48
C GLU A 440 -5.93 18.77 1.03
N HIS A 441 -5.22 18.15 1.98
CA HIS A 441 -4.23 17.10 1.75
C HIS A 441 -4.82 15.81 1.14
N ALA A 442 -6.06 15.45 1.47
CA ALA A 442 -6.77 14.33 0.84
C ALA A 442 -6.87 14.46 -0.69
N THR A 443 -6.79 15.71 -1.20
CA THR A 443 -6.75 16.05 -2.64
C THR A 443 -5.36 16.46 -3.14
N VAL A 444 -4.29 16.13 -2.39
CA VAL A 444 -2.89 16.52 -2.63
C VAL A 444 -2.76 18.01 -2.98
N SER A 445 -3.31 18.87 -2.12
CA SER A 445 -3.30 20.33 -2.28
C SER A 445 -4.01 20.89 -3.53
N THR A 446 -4.58 20.06 -4.40
CA THR A 446 -5.19 20.45 -5.69
C THR A 446 -6.49 21.25 -5.53
N SER A 447 -6.98 21.40 -4.29
CA SER A 447 -8.16 22.19 -3.92
C SER A 447 -7.86 23.67 -3.63
N LYS A 448 -6.58 24.08 -3.54
CA LYS A 448 -6.08 25.43 -3.19
C LYS A 448 -6.62 26.63 -4.00
N GLY A 449 -7.40 26.39 -5.06
CA GLY A 449 -8.01 27.42 -5.92
C GLY A 449 -9.34 28.03 -5.45
N LYS A 450 -10.26 27.26 -4.82
CA LYS A 450 -11.67 27.71 -4.60
C LYS A 450 -11.83 28.84 -3.55
N GLU A 451 -10.85 29.05 -2.66
CA GLU A 451 -10.97 29.93 -1.47
C GLU A 451 -10.80 31.44 -1.71
N LYS A 452 -9.78 31.87 -2.49
CA LYS A 452 -9.26 33.25 -2.45
C LYS A 452 -10.18 34.35 -2.98
N HIS A 453 -11.36 34.02 -3.51
CA HIS A 453 -12.36 34.98 -3.99
C HIS A 453 -13.59 35.17 -3.09
N LYS A 454 -13.83 34.34 -2.06
CA LYS A 454 -15.01 34.50 -1.17
C LYS A 454 -14.82 35.58 -0.09
N LYS A 455 -14.63 36.84 -0.50
CA LYS A 455 -14.71 38.04 0.38
C LYS A 455 -15.30 39.25 -0.36
N LYS A 456 -16.60 39.48 -0.12
CA LYS A 456 -17.55 40.31 -0.92
C LYS A 456 -17.82 39.63 -2.28
N HIS A 457 -19.03 39.15 -2.57
CA HIS A 457 -20.32 39.71 -2.18
C HIS A 457 -21.11 38.89 -1.13
N LYS A 458 -22.32 39.34 -0.86
CA LYS A 458 -23.33 38.77 0.03
C LYS A 458 -24.65 38.88 -0.71
N ASP A 459 -25.49 37.85 -0.63
CA ASP A 459 -26.75 37.69 -1.37
C ASP A 459 -26.42 37.48 -2.89
N ASP A 460 -26.86 36.44 -3.60
CA ASP A 460 -28.11 35.65 -3.52
C ASP A 460 -27.89 34.11 -3.48
N ASP A 461 -28.98 33.33 -3.41
CA ASP A 461 -29.00 31.85 -3.45
C ASP A 461 -29.12 31.31 -4.90
N GLU A 462 -28.11 30.60 -5.40
CA GLU A 462 -28.22 29.69 -6.57
C GLU A 462 -27.52 28.37 -6.23
N ASP A 463 -28.15 27.24 -6.57
CA ASP A 463 -27.61 25.88 -6.39
C ASP A 463 -26.67 25.55 -7.56
N ASP A 464 -25.35 25.57 -7.33
CA ASP A 464 -24.37 24.93 -8.21
C ASP A 464 -24.12 23.49 -7.71
N ASP A 465 -24.47 22.49 -8.52
CA ASP A 465 -24.07 21.12 -8.28
C ASP A 465 -22.56 20.94 -8.57
N ASP A 466 -21.82 20.36 -7.62
CA ASP A 466 -20.49 19.79 -7.91
C ASP A 466 -20.76 18.48 -8.67
N ASP A 467 -20.81 18.55 -10.01
CA ASP A 467 -20.70 17.40 -10.90
C ASP A 467 -19.30 16.78 -10.74
N ASP A 468 -19.12 15.96 -9.69
CA ASP A 468 -18.01 15.01 -9.58
C ASP A 468 -18.42 13.75 -10.38
N ASP A 469 -18.11 13.69 -11.68
CA ASP A 469 -18.32 12.52 -12.55
C ASP A 469 -17.42 11.33 -12.12
N ASP A 470 -17.76 10.66 -11.00
CA ASP A 470 -17.46 9.24 -10.82
C ASP A 470 -18.53 8.47 -11.64
N GLU A 471 -18.16 7.76 -12.71
CA GLU A 471 -19.13 7.07 -13.58
C GLU A 471 -20.05 6.10 -12.81
N ASP A 472 -21.36 6.17 -13.07
CA ASP A 472 -22.34 5.25 -12.51
C ASP A 472 -22.23 3.87 -13.21
N GLU A 473 -21.63 2.88 -12.54
CA GLU A 473 -21.88 1.47 -12.86
C GLU A 473 -23.39 1.19 -12.65
N GLU A 474 -24.12 0.85 -13.72
CA GLU A 474 -25.58 0.75 -13.70
C GLU A 474 -26.06 -0.48 -12.90
N ASP A 475 -26.46 -0.26 -11.64
CA ASP A 475 -27.17 -1.24 -10.80
C ASP A 475 -28.58 -1.55 -11.40
N GLU A 476 -28.68 -2.50 -12.35
CA GLU A 476 -29.96 -3.06 -12.83
C GLU A 476 -30.62 -3.98 -11.77
N ASP A 477 -31.24 -3.38 -10.75
CA ASP A 477 -32.19 -4.05 -9.84
C ASP A 477 -33.49 -4.44 -10.60
N GLU A 478 -33.54 -5.63 -11.21
CA GLU A 478 -34.80 -6.23 -11.69
C GLU A 478 -35.66 -6.74 -10.52
N ASP A 479 -36.53 -5.86 -9.99
CA ASP A 479 -37.66 -6.19 -9.10
C ASP A 479 -38.68 -7.13 -9.82
N ASP A 480 -38.46 -8.45 -9.78
CA ASP A 480 -39.38 -9.46 -10.36
C ASP A 480 -40.30 -10.06 -9.26
N ASP A 481 -41.17 -9.21 -8.71
CA ASP A 481 -42.17 -9.53 -7.69
C ASP A 481 -43.57 -9.66 -8.35
N ASP A 482 -44.02 -10.86 -8.72
CA ASP A 482 -45.46 -11.14 -8.94
C ASP A 482 -45.87 -12.64 -8.81
N GLU A 483 -47.17 -12.87 -8.55
CA GLU A 483 -47.74 -14.12 -7.99
C GLU A 483 -48.22 -15.20 -9.02
N ASP A 484 -48.00 -16.50 -8.72
CA ASP A 484 -49.03 -17.60 -8.81
C ASP A 484 -48.54 -18.97 -8.24
#